data_AF-S5Y968-F1
#
_entry.id   AF-S5Y968-F1
#
_cell.length_a   1.000
_cell.length_b   1.000
_cell.length_c   1.000
_cell.angle_alpha   90.00
_cell.angle_beta   90.00
_cell.angle_gamma   90.00
#
_symmetry.space_group_name_H-M   'P 1'
#
loop_
_entity.id
_entity.type
_entity.pdbx_description
1 polymer ?
#
loop_
_entity_poly.entity_id
_entity_poly.type
_entity_poly.pdbx_seq_one_letter_code
_entity_poly.pdbx_strand_id
1 'polypeptide(L)'
;MPINVFPWPPVGAVGSEWTEDAPVARLRSLMTGRDQMQASQRRRRIATLQVSALARGRMGAGYSEMLKQLLEGGIHAVRLQSTPINWWLDEQARQELGFDSGPFDWRAGGGPNPLAWQTGSGPNRLLFLTGSAVVAGTVTASGLFANMPLTGLPPRTRIAAPGDFIRIYDLADATRWEVARVVREAVTTASGTVTLRLDRVPSITGGRVNLTGQDEGVFRVDGPLPRAMQTVSGDWSYTWSFREVFADEVGGFTERPGTWT
;
A
#
# COMPACT_ATOMS: atom_id res chain seq x y z
N MET A 1 -19.76 11.63 14.17
CA MET A 1 -19.96 12.20 12.82
C MET A 1 -18.83 11.70 11.95
N PRO A 2 -19.10 11.25 10.71
CA PRO A 2 -18.07 10.78 9.81
C PRO A 2 -17.06 11.89 9.52
N ILE A 3 -15.81 11.52 9.26
CA ILE A 3 -14.76 12.48 8.89
C ILE A 3 -14.52 12.50 7.39
N ASN A 4 -13.99 13.61 6.88
CA ASN A 4 -13.53 13.67 5.51
C ASN A 4 -12.17 12.95 5.38
N VAL A 5 -11.99 12.25 4.28
CA VAL A 5 -10.72 11.62 3.90
C VAL A 5 -10.26 12.25 2.60
N PHE A 6 -9.12 12.95 2.67
CA PHE A 6 -8.52 13.62 1.53
C PHE A 6 -7.40 12.76 0.91
N PRO A 7 -7.21 12.78 -0.41
CA PRO A 7 -6.02 12.19 -1.01
C PRO A 7 -4.77 12.97 -0.58
N TRP A 8 -3.63 12.29 -0.52
CA TRP A 8 -2.34 12.96 -0.38
C TRP A 8 -2.18 14.02 -1.50
N PRO A 9 -1.73 15.25 -1.18
CA PRO A 9 -1.45 16.26 -2.19
C PRO A 9 -0.47 15.74 -3.22
N PRO A 10 -0.46 16.30 -4.44
CA PRO A 10 0.27 15.72 -5.56
C PRO A 10 1.75 16.12 -5.51
N VAL A 11 2.37 16.01 -4.33
CA VAL A 11 3.76 16.29 -3.99
C VAL A 11 4.41 14.99 -3.51
N GLY A 12 5.57 14.65 -4.08
CA GLY A 12 6.31 13.47 -3.66
C GLY A 12 6.89 13.64 -2.25
N ALA A 13 7.12 12.52 -1.56
CA ALA A 13 7.93 12.48 -0.36
C ALA A 13 9.42 12.36 -0.76
N VAL A 14 10.29 13.11 -0.07
CA VAL A 14 11.76 12.99 -0.18
C VAL A 14 12.34 12.01 0.85
N GLY A 15 11.53 11.65 1.85
CA GLY A 15 11.81 10.60 2.81
C GLY A 15 10.49 10.01 3.31
N SER A 16 10.47 8.70 3.53
CA SER A 16 9.29 8.01 4.03
C SER A 16 9.70 6.89 4.98
N GLU A 17 8.96 6.77 6.07
CA GLU A 17 9.05 5.66 7.01
C GLU A 17 7.64 5.10 7.21
N TRP A 18 7.55 3.78 7.17
CA TRP A 18 6.32 3.04 7.44
C TRP A 18 6.62 1.98 8.47
N THR A 19 6.07 2.17 9.66
CA THR A 19 6.25 1.27 10.80
C THR A 19 4.91 0.94 11.43
N GLU A 20 4.93 0.21 12.53
CA GLU A 20 3.72 -0.30 13.17
C GLU A 20 3.80 -0.17 14.67
N ASP A 21 2.72 0.33 15.25
CA ASP A 21 2.51 0.41 16.67
C ASP A 21 1.57 -0.71 17.12
N ALA A 22 2.05 -1.50 18.08
CA ALA A 22 1.35 -2.62 18.67
C ALA A 22 1.38 -2.43 20.19
N PRO A 23 0.50 -1.60 20.76
CA PRO A 23 0.54 -1.29 22.17
C PRO A 23 0.19 -2.53 23.02
N VAL A 24 1.07 -2.82 23.98
CA VAL A 24 0.97 -3.98 24.88
C VAL A 24 0.93 -3.48 26.32
N ALA A 25 -0.09 -3.91 27.06
CA ALA A 25 -0.10 -3.81 28.51
C ALA A 25 0.75 -4.95 29.10
N ARG A 26 1.73 -4.61 29.94
CA ARG A 26 2.61 -5.58 30.61
C ARG A 26 2.35 -5.53 32.11
N LEU A 27 2.11 -6.70 32.70
CA LEU A 27 1.91 -6.87 34.13
C LEU A 27 2.84 -7.97 34.62
N ARG A 28 3.62 -7.69 35.65
CA ARG A 28 4.52 -8.68 36.25
C ARG A 28 3.89 -9.22 37.52
N SER A 29 3.62 -10.52 37.55
CA SER A 29 3.02 -11.17 38.71
C SER A 29 4.00 -11.17 39.88
N LEU A 30 3.59 -10.66 41.04
CA LEU A 30 4.38 -10.67 42.27
C LEU A 30 4.48 -12.07 42.90
N MET A 31 3.49 -12.95 42.69
CA MET A 31 3.49 -14.31 43.25
C MET A 31 4.27 -15.32 42.41
N THR A 32 4.21 -15.19 41.07
CA THR A 32 4.82 -16.18 40.16
C THR A 32 6.04 -15.63 39.42
N GLY A 33 6.33 -14.33 39.54
CA GLY A 33 7.42 -13.64 38.84
C GLY A 33 7.24 -13.55 37.32
N ARG A 34 6.17 -14.14 36.76
CA ARG A 34 5.92 -14.22 35.32
C ARG A 34 5.41 -12.88 34.78
N ASP A 35 5.93 -12.50 33.62
CA ASP A 35 5.37 -11.42 32.82
C ASP A 35 4.13 -11.91 32.09
N GLN A 36 3.04 -11.19 32.25
CA GLN A 36 1.83 -11.30 31.44
C GLN A 36 1.75 -10.09 30.53
N MET A 37 1.55 -10.34 29.24
CA MET A 37 1.44 -9.30 28.22
C MET A 37 0.11 -9.48 27.50
N GLN A 38 -0.65 -8.40 27.37
CA GLN A 38 -1.91 -8.39 26.64
C GLN A 38 -1.91 -7.23 25.66
N ALA A 39 -2.37 -7.47 24.44
CA ALA A 39 -2.62 -6.40 23.47
C ALA A 39 -3.67 -5.44 24.06
N SER A 40 -3.29 -4.18 24.26
CA SER A 40 -4.16 -3.20 24.92
C SER A 40 -5.02 -2.44 23.93
N GLN A 41 -4.56 -2.30 22.68
CA GLN A 41 -5.32 -1.69 21.59
C GLN A 41 -5.07 -2.44 20.27
N ARG A 42 -5.88 -2.10 19.26
CA ARG A 42 -5.69 -2.59 17.90
C ARG A 42 -4.34 -2.10 17.35
N ARG A 43 -3.62 -3.00 16.68
CA ARG A 43 -2.38 -2.72 15.96
C ARG A 43 -2.63 -1.68 14.85
N ARG A 44 -1.75 -0.69 14.70
CA ARG A 44 -1.91 0.43 13.78
C ARG A 44 -0.62 0.72 13.04
N ARG A 45 -0.71 1.14 11.78
CA ARG A 45 0.43 1.65 11.04
C ARG A 45 0.74 3.10 11.44
N ILE A 46 2.03 3.42 11.50
CA ILE A 46 2.54 4.77 11.63
C ILE A 46 3.31 5.09 10.35
N ALA A 47 3.06 6.27 9.79
CA ALA A 47 3.78 6.75 8.63
C ALA A 47 4.42 8.11 8.93
N THR A 48 5.68 8.26 8.58
CA THR A 48 6.37 9.56 8.64
C THR A 48 6.82 9.92 7.24
N LEU A 49 6.40 11.09 6.76
CA LEU A 49 6.70 11.57 5.41
C LEU A 49 7.41 12.91 5.48
N GLN A 50 8.56 13.01 4.84
CA GLN A 50 9.26 14.28 4.64
C GLN A 50 8.96 14.81 3.24
N VAL A 51 8.55 16.07 3.16
CA VAL A 51 8.17 16.74 1.90
C VAL A 51 9.02 17.97 1.72
N SER A 52 9.67 18.07 0.56
CA SER A 52 10.39 19.29 0.15
C SER A 52 9.39 20.42 -0.09
N ALA A 53 9.66 21.60 0.48
CA ALA A 53 8.86 22.79 0.23
C ALA A 53 8.98 23.26 -1.23
N LEU A 54 10.12 22.98 -1.86
CA LEU A 54 10.39 23.33 -3.26
C LEU A 54 9.89 22.27 -4.26
N ALA A 55 9.26 21.18 -3.80
CA ALA A 55 8.71 20.13 -4.66
C ALA A 55 7.71 20.67 -5.69
N ARG A 56 7.58 19.94 -6.83
CA ARG A 56 6.63 20.22 -7.93
C ARG A 56 6.67 21.69 -8.38
N GLY A 57 7.85 22.17 -8.76
CA GLY A 57 7.98 23.55 -9.22
C GLY A 57 7.73 24.60 -8.14
N ARG A 58 8.23 24.37 -6.92
CA ARG A 58 8.11 25.29 -5.76
C ARG A 58 6.70 25.43 -5.18
N MET A 59 5.85 24.42 -5.37
CA MET A 59 4.50 24.39 -4.82
C MET A 59 4.35 23.49 -3.58
N GLY A 60 5.42 22.78 -3.18
CA GLY A 60 5.40 21.84 -2.04
C GLY A 60 4.90 22.44 -0.73
N ALA A 61 5.37 23.64 -0.39
CA ALA A 61 4.89 24.38 0.78
C ALA A 61 3.41 24.75 0.67
N GLY A 62 2.96 25.24 -0.50
CA GLY A 62 1.57 25.63 -0.71
C GLY A 62 0.60 24.46 -0.54
N TYR A 63 0.94 23.30 -1.11
CA TYR A 63 0.16 22.07 -0.90
C TYR A 63 0.16 21.62 0.56
N SER A 64 1.30 21.73 1.25
CA SER A 64 1.40 21.37 2.67
C SER A 64 0.55 22.27 3.56
N GLU A 65 0.55 23.59 3.33
CA GLU A 65 -0.31 24.53 4.08
C GLU A 65 -1.79 24.35 3.75
N MET A 66 -2.14 24.10 2.49
CA MET A 66 -3.53 23.82 2.11
C MET A 66 -4.03 22.52 2.76
N LEU A 67 -3.20 21.48 2.78
CA LEU A 67 -3.54 20.24 3.47
C LEU A 67 -3.83 20.48 4.96
N LYS A 68 -3.05 21.32 5.65
CA LYS A 68 -3.32 21.68 7.06
C LYS A 68 -4.69 22.31 7.25
N GLN A 69 -5.09 23.20 6.33
CA GLN A 69 -6.41 23.83 6.38
C GLN A 69 -7.52 22.80 6.19
N LEU A 70 -7.38 21.92 5.19
CA LEU A 70 -8.33 20.84 4.92
C LEU A 70 -8.45 19.85 6.09
N LEU A 71 -7.36 19.61 6.82
CA LEU A 71 -7.36 18.72 7.97
C LEU A 71 -8.00 19.34 9.23
N GLU A 72 -8.33 20.63 9.21
CA GLU A 72 -9.00 21.36 10.30
C GLU A 72 -8.37 21.06 11.68
N GLY A 73 -7.05 21.22 11.80
CA GLY A 73 -6.33 20.95 13.05
C GLY A 73 -6.12 19.47 13.37
N GLY A 74 -6.34 18.57 12.40
CA GLY A 74 -6.15 17.12 12.53
C GLY A 74 -7.44 16.33 12.77
N ILE A 75 -8.60 16.96 12.61
CA ILE A 75 -9.92 16.31 12.71
C ILE A 75 -10.12 15.33 11.55
N HIS A 76 -9.79 15.76 10.33
CA HIS A 76 -9.94 14.94 9.13
C HIS A 76 -8.70 14.07 8.89
N ALA A 77 -8.80 13.17 7.92
CA ALA A 77 -7.76 12.20 7.63
C ALA A 77 -7.26 12.30 6.19
N VAL A 78 -6.12 11.68 5.94
CA VAL A 78 -5.48 11.57 4.63
C VAL A 78 -5.37 10.11 4.24
N ARG A 79 -5.65 9.82 2.97
CA ARG A 79 -5.40 8.52 2.36
C ARG A 79 -3.96 8.49 1.86
N LEU A 80 -3.18 7.57 2.43
CA LEU A 80 -1.78 7.38 2.10
C LEU A 80 -1.55 6.00 1.52
N GLN A 81 -0.62 5.93 0.57
CA GLN A 81 -0.13 4.69 0.01
C GLN A 81 1.27 4.41 0.57
N SER A 82 1.50 3.17 1.01
CA SER A 82 2.76 2.78 1.64
C SER A 82 3.88 2.75 0.63
N THR A 83 5.05 3.22 1.01
CA THR A 83 6.27 2.93 0.28
C THR A 83 6.91 1.66 0.83
N PRO A 84 7.40 0.74 -0.02
CA PRO A 84 8.27 -0.35 0.43
C PRO A 84 9.48 0.19 1.21
N ILE A 85 10.11 -0.64 2.04
CA ILE A 85 11.23 -0.22 2.88
C ILE A 85 12.39 0.32 2.03
N ASN A 86 12.71 -0.34 0.91
CA ASN A 86 13.75 0.07 -0.03
C ASN A 86 13.17 0.73 -1.30
N TRP A 87 12.25 1.67 -1.14
CA TRP A 87 11.49 2.25 -2.26
C TRP A 87 12.33 2.99 -3.32
N TRP A 88 13.47 3.58 -2.96
CA TRP A 88 14.22 4.41 -3.92
C TRP A 88 15.05 3.61 -4.93
N LEU A 89 15.61 2.46 -4.52
CA LEU A 89 16.49 1.66 -5.39
C LEU A 89 15.81 0.35 -5.82
N ASP A 90 15.29 -0.41 -4.86
CA ASP A 90 14.80 -1.76 -5.13
C ASP A 90 13.39 -1.75 -5.74
N GLU A 91 12.51 -0.84 -5.31
CA GLU A 91 11.16 -0.75 -5.87
C GLU A 91 11.16 -0.19 -7.29
N GLN A 92 11.96 0.85 -7.55
CA GLN A 92 12.09 1.41 -8.90
C GLN A 92 12.58 0.34 -9.89
N ALA A 93 13.63 -0.39 -9.54
CA ALA A 93 14.16 -1.48 -10.36
C ALA A 93 13.12 -2.60 -10.58
N ARG A 94 12.24 -2.89 -9.60
CA ARG A 94 11.20 -3.91 -9.76
C ARG A 94 10.02 -3.46 -10.61
N GLN A 95 9.63 -2.20 -10.53
CA GLN A 95 8.58 -1.65 -11.39
C GLN A 95 8.99 -1.74 -12.86
N GLU A 96 10.27 -1.55 -13.16
CA GLU A 96 10.84 -1.73 -14.51
C GLU A 96 10.76 -3.18 -15.01
N LEU A 97 10.72 -4.18 -14.12
CA LEU A 97 10.58 -5.59 -14.50
C LEU A 97 9.16 -5.98 -14.95
N GLY A 98 8.15 -5.11 -14.73
CA GLY A 98 6.81 -5.29 -15.27
C GLY A 98 6.08 -6.54 -14.74
N PHE A 99 6.29 -6.87 -13.46
CA PHE A 99 5.62 -8.00 -12.79
C PHE A 99 4.17 -7.74 -12.42
N ASP A 100 3.71 -6.51 -12.63
CA ASP A 100 2.35 -6.11 -12.38
C ASP A 100 1.53 -6.19 -13.66
N SER A 101 0.30 -6.66 -13.48
CA SER A 101 -0.69 -6.63 -14.54
C SER A 101 -1.82 -5.65 -14.21
N GLY A 102 -2.23 -4.91 -15.24
CA GLY A 102 -3.33 -3.93 -15.17
C GLY A 102 -4.44 -4.30 -16.15
N PRO A 103 -5.70 -3.92 -15.89
CA PRO A 103 -6.76 -4.05 -16.87
C PRO A 103 -6.41 -3.28 -18.14
N PHE A 104 -6.64 -3.90 -19.29
CA PHE A 104 -6.46 -3.27 -20.58
C PHE A 104 -7.70 -2.45 -20.94
N ASP A 105 -7.50 -1.12 -21.04
CA ASP A 105 -8.53 -0.22 -21.51
C ASP A 105 -8.50 -0.13 -23.04
N TRP A 106 -9.53 -0.66 -23.68
CA TRP A 106 -9.75 -0.48 -25.11
C TRP A 106 -10.10 0.98 -25.39
N ARG A 107 -9.22 1.71 -26.08
CA ARG A 107 -9.59 3.00 -26.65
C ARG A 107 -10.44 2.74 -27.89
N ALA A 108 -11.72 3.09 -27.85
CA ALA A 108 -12.57 3.06 -29.02
C ALA A 108 -12.03 4.06 -30.07
N GLY A 109 -11.44 3.53 -31.14
CA GLY A 109 -10.92 4.32 -32.26
C GLY A 109 -11.65 3.98 -33.56
N GLY A 110 -12.57 4.85 -33.95
CA GLY A 110 -12.94 5.20 -35.35
C GLY A 110 -13.18 4.13 -36.42
N GLY A 111 -13.31 2.85 -36.09
CA GLY A 111 -13.53 1.77 -37.06
C GLY A 111 -14.40 0.66 -36.48
N PRO A 112 -14.86 -0.30 -37.31
CA PRO A 112 -15.60 -1.45 -36.81
C PRO A 112 -14.71 -2.17 -35.79
N ASN A 113 -15.17 -2.20 -34.55
CA ASN A 113 -14.47 -2.75 -33.41
C ASN A 113 -14.02 -4.18 -33.78
N PRO A 114 -12.70 -4.48 -33.95
CA PRO A 114 -12.23 -5.72 -34.56
C PRO A 114 -12.47 -6.97 -33.69
N LEU A 115 -13.13 -6.79 -32.55
CA LEU A 115 -13.31 -7.77 -31.51
C LEU A 115 -14.76 -7.71 -31.05
N ALA A 116 -15.61 -8.48 -31.75
CA ALA A 116 -17.04 -8.64 -31.47
C ALA A 116 -17.34 -9.42 -30.17
N TRP A 117 -16.32 -9.79 -29.40
CA TRP A 117 -16.50 -10.39 -28.07
C TRP A 117 -16.77 -9.28 -27.07
N GLN A 118 -17.98 -8.72 -27.15
CA GLN A 118 -18.46 -7.77 -26.16
C GLN A 118 -18.43 -8.45 -24.79
N THR A 119 -17.86 -7.71 -23.83
CA THR A 119 -18.02 -7.90 -22.40
C THR A 119 -19.49 -8.22 -22.07
N GLY A 120 -19.81 -9.51 -21.92
CA GLY A 120 -21.12 -9.90 -21.43
C GLY A 120 -21.29 -9.49 -19.98
N SER A 121 -22.49 -9.11 -19.57
CA SER A 121 -22.90 -8.87 -18.17
C SER A 121 -23.01 -10.17 -17.33
N GLY A 122 -22.34 -11.24 -17.78
CA GLY A 122 -22.36 -12.54 -17.13
C GLY A 122 -21.23 -12.71 -16.11
N PRO A 123 -21.29 -13.75 -15.26
CA PRO A 123 -20.30 -14.00 -14.21
C PRO A 123 -18.88 -14.31 -14.73
N ASN A 124 -18.71 -14.55 -16.04
CA ASN A 124 -17.43 -14.84 -16.67
C ASN A 124 -17.01 -13.71 -17.63
N ARG A 125 -16.77 -12.52 -17.09
CA ARG A 125 -16.20 -11.40 -17.87
C ARG A 125 -14.75 -11.73 -18.20
N LEU A 126 -14.42 -11.89 -19.48
CA LEU A 126 -13.03 -11.99 -19.92
C LEU A 126 -12.31 -10.66 -19.63
N LEU A 127 -11.38 -10.69 -18.68
CA LEU A 127 -10.52 -9.57 -18.32
C LEU A 127 -9.25 -9.62 -19.18
N PHE A 128 -9.04 -8.57 -19.98
CA PHE A 128 -7.84 -8.40 -20.75
C PHE A 128 -6.86 -7.63 -19.90
N LEU A 129 -5.63 -8.14 -19.82
CA LEU A 129 -4.60 -7.58 -18.97
C LEU A 129 -3.39 -7.21 -19.82
N THR A 130 -2.74 -6.11 -19.45
CA THR A 130 -1.38 -5.78 -19.90
C THR A 130 -0.38 -6.06 -18.79
N GLY A 131 0.85 -6.40 -19.16
CA GLY A 131 1.92 -6.74 -18.21
C GLY A 131 2.06 -8.25 -17.98
N SER A 132 2.90 -8.64 -17.03
CA SER A 132 3.15 -10.04 -16.73
C SER A 132 2.02 -10.61 -15.85
N ALA A 133 1.40 -11.70 -16.30
CA ALA A 133 0.39 -12.39 -15.51
C ALA A 133 1.06 -13.36 -14.53
N VAL A 134 1.40 -12.87 -13.33
CA VAL A 134 1.88 -13.73 -12.24
C VAL A 134 0.69 -14.39 -11.57
N VAL A 135 0.69 -15.72 -11.55
CA VAL A 135 -0.41 -16.53 -11.00
C VAL A 135 0.04 -17.19 -9.72
N ALA A 136 -0.74 -16.99 -8.65
CA ALA A 136 -0.58 -17.74 -7.41
C ALA A 136 -1.21 -19.13 -7.53
N GLY A 137 -0.53 -20.14 -7.00
CA GLY A 137 -1.15 -21.42 -6.72
C GLY A 137 -1.84 -21.43 -5.35
N THR A 138 -2.11 -22.63 -4.84
CA THR A 138 -2.79 -22.82 -3.55
C THR A 138 -1.92 -22.32 -2.40
N VAL A 139 -2.46 -21.40 -1.60
CA VAL A 139 -1.83 -20.91 -0.38
C VAL A 139 -1.91 -22.00 0.69
N THR A 140 -0.81 -22.26 1.38
CA THR A 140 -0.76 -23.22 2.50
C THR A 140 -0.36 -22.50 3.78
N ALA A 141 -1.14 -22.69 4.84
CA ALA A 141 -0.81 -22.18 6.17
C ALA A 141 0.40 -22.92 6.74
N SER A 142 1.26 -22.19 7.46
CA SER A 142 2.46 -22.71 8.08
C SER A 142 2.73 -21.96 9.38
N GLY A 143 2.03 -22.39 10.44
CA GLY A 143 1.99 -21.68 11.72
C GLY A 143 1.32 -20.31 11.56
N LEU A 144 2.01 -19.25 11.97
CA LEU A 144 1.54 -17.86 11.83
C LEU A 144 1.69 -17.29 10.42
N PHE A 145 2.38 -18.00 9.54
CA PHE A 145 2.72 -17.54 8.19
C PHE A 145 1.99 -18.34 7.11
N ALA A 146 2.10 -17.90 5.87
CA ALA A 146 1.62 -18.66 4.72
C ALA A 146 2.72 -18.89 3.68
N ASN A 147 2.60 -19.97 2.91
CA ASN A 147 3.40 -20.20 1.72
C ASN A 147 2.53 -20.07 0.48
N MET A 148 2.95 -19.27 -0.49
CA MET A 148 2.23 -19.06 -1.74
C MET A 148 3.16 -19.33 -2.93
N PRO A 149 2.93 -20.44 -3.68
CA PRO A 149 3.69 -20.70 -4.89
C PRO A 149 3.25 -19.73 -6.00
N LEU A 150 4.22 -19.24 -6.76
CA LEU A 150 4.05 -18.34 -7.90
C LEU A 150 4.68 -18.93 -9.16
N THR A 151 4.06 -18.63 -10.30
CA THR A 151 4.53 -19.00 -11.64
C THR A 151 4.36 -17.83 -12.61
N GLY A 152 5.00 -17.91 -13.78
CA GLY A 152 4.95 -16.85 -14.79
C GLY A 152 5.98 -15.73 -14.59
N LEU A 153 7.05 -16.01 -13.84
CA LEU A 153 8.12 -15.04 -13.54
C LEU A 153 9.37 -15.34 -14.36
N PRO A 154 10.25 -14.35 -14.61
CA PRO A 154 11.53 -14.60 -15.25
C PRO A 154 12.39 -15.53 -14.38
N PRO A 155 13.23 -16.38 -15.00
CA PRO A 155 14.09 -17.31 -14.25
C PRO A 155 15.23 -16.58 -13.52
N ARG A 156 15.68 -17.14 -12.40
CA ARG A 156 16.85 -16.66 -11.61
C ARG A 156 16.82 -15.17 -11.26
N THR A 157 15.64 -14.64 -11.00
CA THR A 157 15.45 -13.22 -10.71
C THR A 157 14.95 -13.06 -9.28
N ARG A 158 15.50 -12.08 -8.56
CA ARG A 158 14.97 -11.65 -7.27
C ARG A 158 13.66 -10.90 -7.53
N ILE A 159 12.55 -11.43 -7.03
CA ILE A 159 11.21 -10.88 -7.29
C ILE A 159 10.61 -10.17 -6.07
N ALA A 160 11.07 -10.49 -4.86
CA ALA A 160 10.67 -9.83 -3.63
C ALA A 160 11.75 -9.91 -2.55
N ALA A 161 11.78 -8.90 -1.69
CA ALA A 161 12.59 -8.76 -0.49
C ALA A 161 11.70 -8.81 0.77
N PRO A 162 12.29 -9.02 1.96
CA PRO A 162 11.55 -8.92 3.22
C PRO A 162 10.90 -7.53 3.40
N GLY A 163 9.64 -7.50 3.80
CA GLY A 163 8.86 -6.28 4.03
C GLY A 163 8.10 -5.77 2.82
N ASP A 164 8.33 -6.33 1.64
CA ASP A 164 7.62 -5.91 0.43
C ASP A 164 6.15 -6.31 0.46
N PHE A 165 5.34 -5.44 -0.12
CA PHE A 165 3.92 -5.66 -0.27
C PHE A 165 3.63 -6.34 -1.61
N ILE A 166 2.81 -7.37 -1.55
CA ILE A 166 2.21 -7.98 -2.73
C ILE A 166 0.70 -7.74 -2.69
N ARG A 167 0.09 -7.58 -3.87
CA ARG A 167 -1.35 -7.47 -3.98
C ARG A 167 -1.91 -8.66 -4.74
N ILE A 168 -2.88 -9.33 -4.13
CA ILE A 168 -3.52 -10.54 -4.62
C ILE A 168 -4.93 -10.16 -5.05
N TYR A 169 -5.26 -10.42 -6.31
CA TYR A 169 -6.57 -10.17 -6.89
C TYR A 169 -7.32 -11.49 -7.07
N ASP A 170 -8.61 -11.48 -6.76
CA ASP A 170 -9.50 -12.57 -7.11
C ASP A 170 -9.67 -12.62 -8.64
N LEU A 171 -9.55 -13.81 -9.24
CA LEU A 171 -9.67 -13.98 -10.69
C LEU A 171 -11.12 -13.84 -11.18
N ALA A 172 -12.10 -14.13 -10.32
CA ALA A 172 -13.53 -13.99 -10.63
C ALA A 172 -14.00 -12.53 -10.41
N ASP A 173 -13.38 -11.81 -9.48
CA ASP A 173 -13.74 -10.43 -9.17
C ASP A 173 -12.51 -9.56 -8.90
N ALA A 174 -12.07 -8.81 -9.92
CA ALA A 174 -10.92 -7.92 -9.82
C ALA A 174 -11.10 -6.76 -8.81
N THR A 175 -12.32 -6.48 -8.35
CA THR A 175 -12.57 -5.48 -7.29
C THR A 175 -12.23 -6.00 -5.90
N ARG A 176 -12.20 -7.34 -5.74
CA ARG A 176 -11.76 -8.01 -4.52
C ARG A 176 -10.26 -8.23 -4.57
N TRP A 177 -9.55 -7.60 -3.64
CA TRP A 177 -8.11 -7.74 -3.51
C TRP A 177 -7.68 -7.75 -2.05
N GLU A 178 -6.51 -8.33 -1.80
CA GLU A 178 -5.85 -8.35 -0.51
C GLU A 178 -4.37 -8.00 -0.66
N VAL A 179 -3.78 -7.39 0.36
CA VAL A 179 -2.35 -7.14 0.43
C VAL A 179 -1.71 -8.10 1.43
N ALA A 180 -0.51 -8.58 1.19
CA ALA A 180 0.28 -9.34 2.16
C ALA A 180 1.73 -8.87 2.12
N ARG A 181 2.49 -9.14 3.20
CA ARG A 181 3.92 -8.82 3.23
C ARG A 181 4.77 -10.07 3.06
N VAL A 182 5.84 -9.91 2.32
CA VAL A 182 6.86 -10.94 2.13
C VAL A 182 7.78 -10.97 3.34
N VAL A 183 7.98 -12.14 3.93
CA VAL A 183 8.76 -12.32 5.17
C VAL A 183 10.24 -12.58 4.89
N ARG A 184 10.57 -13.10 3.71
CA ARG A 184 11.94 -13.44 3.31
C ARG A 184 12.16 -13.17 1.84
N GLU A 185 13.42 -12.99 1.45
CA GLU A 185 13.79 -12.87 0.05
C GLU A 185 13.25 -14.03 -0.80
N ALA A 186 12.79 -13.69 -2.00
CA ALA A 186 12.26 -14.61 -2.99
C ALA A 186 13.02 -14.46 -4.31
N VAL A 187 13.72 -15.53 -4.68
CA VAL A 187 14.43 -15.66 -5.95
C VAL A 187 13.81 -16.80 -6.74
N THR A 188 13.51 -16.56 -8.01
CA THR A 188 12.92 -17.58 -8.88
C THR A 188 13.94 -18.64 -9.28
N THR A 189 13.44 -19.85 -9.49
CA THR A 189 14.21 -20.97 -10.02
C THR A 189 14.56 -20.77 -11.50
N ALA A 190 15.27 -21.73 -12.10
CA ALA A 190 15.53 -21.73 -13.54
C ALA A 190 14.26 -21.87 -14.40
N SER A 191 13.14 -22.31 -13.83
CA SER A 191 11.85 -22.42 -14.50
C SER A 191 10.91 -21.24 -14.22
N GLY A 192 11.38 -20.18 -13.56
CA GLY A 192 10.54 -19.01 -13.29
C GLY A 192 9.48 -19.24 -12.22
N THR A 193 9.73 -20.17 -11.30
CA THR A 193 8.84 -20.48 -10.17
C THR A 193 9.46 -20.07 -8.84
N VAL A 194 8.64 -19.73 -7.85
CA VAL A 194 9.09 -19.38 -6.49
C VAL A 194 7.97 -19.57 -5.48
N THR A 195 8.30 -19.85 -4.22
CA THR A 195 7.31 -19.91 -3.13
C THR A 195 7.54 -18.76 -2.16
N LEU A 196 6.63 -17.79 -2.17
CA LEU A 196 6.64 -16.67 -1.23
C LEU A 196 6.28 -17.15 0.18
N ARG A 197 6.98 -16.61 1.18
CA ARG A 197 6.59 -16.72 2.60
C ARG A 197 5.90 -15.42 2.99
N LEU A 198 4.65 -15.50 3.41
CA LEU A 198 3.81 -14.35 3.74
C LEU A 198 3.60 -14.22 5.24
N ASP A 199 3.39 -12.99 5.70
CA ASP A 199 3.15 -12.62 7.09
C ASP A 199 1.78 -13.07 7.64
N ARG A 200 0.85 -13.38 6.74
CA ARG A 200 -0.50 -13.87 7.04
C ARG A 200 -0.99 -14.85 5.98
N VAL A 201 -2.08 -15.55 6.27
CA VAL A 201 -2.81 -16.39 5.30
C VAL A 201 -3.84 -15.51 4.58
N PRO A 202 -3.66 -15.19 3.27
CA PRO A 202 -4.67 -14.49 2.49
C PRO A 202 -5.95 -15.34 2.35
N SER A 203 -7.11 -14.70 2.26
CA SER A 203 -8.37 -15.40 1.98
C SER A 203 -8.53 -15.70 0.49
N ILE A 204 -7.88 -14.93 -0.38
CA ILE A 204 -7.85 -15.14 -1.83
C ILE A 204 -6.82 -16.22 -2.16
N THR A 205 -7.26 -17.30 -2.81
CA THR A 205 -6.41 -18.42 -3.25
C THR A 205 -6.46 -18.57 -4.76
N GLY A 206 -5.33 -18.93 -5.41
CA GLY A 206 -5.32 -19.08 -6.86
C GLY A 206 -5.42 -17.75 -7.63
N GLY A 207 -5.21 -16.63 -6.94
CA GLY A 207 -5.39 -15.29 -7.48
C GLY A 207 -4.27 -14.86 -8.41
N ARG A 208 -4.50 -13.73 -9.07
CA ARG A 208 -3.46 -12.99 -9.79
C ARG A 208 -2.67 -12.14 -8.80
N VAL A 209 -1.35 -12.08 -8.96
CA VAL A 209 -0.48 -11.36 -8.02
C VAL A 209 0.26 -10.23 -8.74
N ASN A 210 0.20 -9.05 -8.13
CA ASN A 210 1.10 -7.94 -8.45
C ASN A 210 2.19 -7.91 -7.37
N LEU A 211 3.44 -7.84 -7.82
CA LEU A 211 4.63 -7.93 -6.97
C LEU A 211 5.20 -6.56 -6.60
N THR A 212 4.77 -5.50 -7.30
CA THR A 212 5.03 -4.11 -6.91
C THR A 212 3.77 -3.53 -6.29
N GLY A 213 3.64 -3.76 -4.98
CA GLY A 213 2.48 -3.34 -4.21
C GLY A 213 2.76 -2.10 -3.37
N GLN A 214 1.75 -1.25 -3.26
CA GLN A 214 1.61 -0.35 -2.13
C GLN A 214 0.40 -0.80 -1.34
N ASP A 215 0.52 -0.86 -0.03
CA ASP A 215 -0.64 -0.94 0.85
C ASP A 215 -1.27 0.44 0.95
N GLU A 216 -2.55 0.50 1.31
CA GLU A 216 -3.27 1.74 1.44
C GLU A 216 -3.91 1.84 2.82
N GLY A 217 -4.00 3.04 3.34
CA GLY A 217 -4.64 3.28 4.63
C GLY A 217 -5.13 4.72 4.77
N VAL A 218 -5.99 4.90 5.77
CA VAL A 218 -6.49 6.22 6.17
C VAL A 218 -5.78 6.62 7.45
N PHE A 219 -5.21 7.82 7.44
CA PHE A 219 -4.31 8.29 8.48
C PHE A 219 -4.71 9.65 9.00
N ARG A 220 -4.67 9.83 10.31
CA ARG A 220 -4.70 11.15 10.95
C ARG A 220 -3.30 11.61 11.28
N VAL A 221 -3.14 12.93 11.35
CA VAL A 221 -1.88 13.50 11.83
C VAL A 221 -1.66 13.08 13.28
N ASP A 222 -0.48 12.54 13.56
CA ASP A 222 -0.07 12.17 14.90
C ASP A 222 0.73 13.32 15.53
N GLY A 223 0.11 13.98 16.52
CA GLY A 223 0.67 15.16 17.16
C GLY A 223 0.32 16.48 16.43
N PRO A 224 1.11 17.56 16.65
CA PRO A 224 0.83 18.86 16.07
C PRO A 224 1.06 18.85 14.55
N LEU A 225 0.28 19.66 13.83
CA LEU A 225 0.51 19.90 12.41
C LEU A 225 1.94 20.42 12.18
N PRO A 226 2.63 19.96 11.13
CA PRO A 226 4.03 20.28 10.94
C PRO A 226 4.23 21.76 10.66
N ARG A 227 5.38 22.26 11.11
CA ARG A 227 5.83 23.63 10.82
C ARG A 227 7.14 23.52 10.08
N ALA A 228 7.33 24.40 9.11
CA ALA A 228 8.59 24.55 8.41
C ALA A 228 8.86 26.04 8.23
N MET A 229 10.07 26.47 8.54
CA MET A 229 10.51 27.84 8.37
C MET A 229 11.30 27.94 7.07
N GLN A 230 10.90 28.86 6.19
CA GLN A 230 11.65 29.12 4.97
C GLN A 230 13.00 29.77 5.32
N THR A 231 14.08 29.13 4.91
CA THR A 231 15.43 29.70 4.98
C THR A 231 15.66 30.67 3.83
N VAL A 232 16.60 31.61 4.00
CA VAL A 232 16.99 32.56 2.95
C VAL A 232 17.55 31.85 1.71
N SER A 233 18.15 30.68 1.91
CA SER A 233 18.70 29.84 0.85
C SER A 233 18.51 28.36 1.15
N GLY A 234 18.51 27.54 0.12
CA GLY A 234 18.35 26.09 0.22
C GLY A 234 16.90 25.65 0.28
N ASP A 235 16.71 24.33 0.29
CA ASP A 235 15.39 23.73 0.50
C ASP A 235 15.07 23.67 1.99
N TRP A 236 13.78 23.70 2.31
CA TRP A 236 13.25 23.43 3.64
C TRP A 236 12.15 22.38 3.53
N SER A 237 11.85 21.67 4.60
CA SER A 237 10.96 20.51 4.51
C SER A 237 9.91 20.48 5.61
N TYR A 238 8.77 19.88 5.29
CA TYR A 238 7.74 19.50 6.25
C TYR A 238 7.90 18.03 6.62
N THR A 239 7.91 17.72 7.91
CA THR A 239 7.88 16.35 8.41
C THR A 239 6.51 16.03 8.96
N TRP A 240 5.76 15.23 8.23
CA TRP A 240 4.43 14.79 8.64
C TRP A 240 4.54 13.47 9.41
N SER A 241 3.88 13.39 10.55
CA SER A 241 3.69 12.13 11.29
C SER A 241 2.23 11.75 11.25
N PHE A 242 1.97 10.48 10.99
CA PHE A 242 0.65 9.96 10.73
C PHE A 242 0.40 8.67 11.50
N ARG A 243 -0.83 8.51 11.96
CA ARG A 243 -1.34 7.30 12.61
C ARG A 243 -2.58 6.80 11.92
N GLU A 244 -2.62 5.49 11.67
CA GLU A 244 -3.75 4.84 11.04
C GLU A 244 -5.02 4.96 11.90
N VAL A 245 -6.14 5.24 11.24
CA VAL A 245 -7.49 5.30 11.82
C VAL A 245 -8.42 4.39 11.03
N PHE A 246 -9.35 3.75 11.73
CA PHE A 246 -10.33 2.86 11.12
C PHE A 246 -11.72 3.50 11.10
N ALA A 247 -12.57 3.11 10.14
CA ALA A 247 -13.87 3.74 9.92
C ALA A 247 -14.80 3.61 11.13
N ASP A 248 -14.75 2.47 11.82
CA ASP A 248 -15.49 2.18 13.04
C ASP A 248 -15.09 3.09 14.22
N GLU A 249 -13.87 3.63 14.23
CA GLU A 249 -13.38 4.51 15.29
C GLU A 249 -13.89 5.95 15.16
N VAL A 250 -14.30 6.36 13.97
CA VAL A 250 -14.66 7.76 13.65
C VAL A 250 -16.07 7.91 13.08
N GLY A 251 -16.89 6.86 13.16
CA GLY A 251 -18.26 6.89 12.66
C GLY A 251 -18.36 6.94 11.12
N GLY A 252 -17.35 6.43 10.42
CA GLY A 252 -17.30 6.32 8.96
C GLY A 252 -16.35 7.31 8.27
N PHE A 253 -16.07 7.05 7.00
CA PHE A 253 -15.24 7.88 6.12
C PHE A 253 -16.08 8.49 5.00
N THR A 254 -15.84 9.76 4.69
CA THR A 254 -16.36 10.45 3.51
C THR A 254 -15.20 10.83 2.60
N GLU A 255 -15.00 10.10 1.51
CA GLU A 255 -13.88 10.31 0.58
C GLU A 255 -14.04 11.60 -0.24
N ARG A 256 -12.92 12.32 -0.46
CA ARG A 256 -12.84 13.54 -1.28
C ARG A 256 -11.78 13.41 -2.40
N PRO A 257 -11.94 12.47 -3.34
CA PRO A 257 -10.87 12.10 -4.30
C PRO A 257 -10.47 13.23 -5.27
N GLY A 258 -11.39 14.15 -5.60
CA GLY A 258 -11.14 15.26 -6.53
C GLY A 258 -10.55 16.52 -5.90
N THR A 259 -9.95 16.45 -4.71
CA THR A 259 -9.52 17.64 -3.97
C THR A 259 -8.41 18.43 -4.67
N TRP A 260 -7.56 17.76 -5.44
CA TRP A 260 -6.36 18.36 -6.05
C TRP A 260 -6.39 18.44 -7.58
N THR A 261 -7.50 18.06 -8.19
CA THR A 261 -7.69 17.92 -9.65
C THR A 261 -8.80 18.81 -10.16
#